data_AF-A0A951CGI7-F1
#
_entry.id   AF-A0A951CGI7-F1
#
_cell.length_a   1.000
_cell.length_b   1.000
_cell.length_c   1.000
_cell.angle_alpha   90.00
_cell.angle_beta   90.00
_cell.angle_gamma   90.00
#
_symmetry.space_group_name_H-M   'P 1'
#
loop_
_entity.id
_entity.type
_entity.pdbx_description
1 polymer ?
#
loop_
_entity_poly.entity_id
_entity_poly.type
_entity_poly.pdbx_seq_one_letter_code
_entity_poly.pdbx_strand_id
1 'polypeptide(L)' 'MKTVPHVAFEVDDLAEAIRDQKVIIAPDIPSTGVVAMIEVNGAPVELMQIDHLVRKDL' A
#
# COMPACT_ATOMS: atom_id res chain seq x y z
N MET A 1 15.46 10.98 -6.37
CA MET A 1 14.66 9.97 -5.63
C MET A 1 15.57 9.23 -4.68
N LYS A 2 15.22 9.11 -3.40
CA LYS A 2 15.93 8.22 -2.48
C LYS A 2 15.28 6.84 -2.56
N THR A 3 15.98 5.87 -3.15
CA THR A 3 15.59 4.45 -3.20
C THR A 3 16.05 3.77 -1.91
N VAL A 4 15.35 4.02 -0.81
CA VAL A 4 15.53 3.25 0.41
C VAL A 4 14.47 2.16 0.44
N PRO A 5 14.83 0.90 0.76
CA PRO A 5 13.84 -0.15 0.95
C PRO A 5 12.83 0.24 2.04
N HIS A 6 11.56 -0.03 1.78
CA HIS A 6 10.48 0.08 2.74
C HIS A 6 9.71 -1.24 2.82
N VAL A 7 8.93 -1.42 3.88
CA VAL A 7 8.09 -2.60 4.05
C VAL A 7 6.74 -2.34 3.39
N ALA A 8 6.26 -3.34 2.65
CA ALA A 8 4.92 -3.35 2.07
C ALA A 8 4.14 -4.55 2.61
N PHE A 9 2.86 -4.34 2.92
CA PHE A 9 1.91 -5.39 3.27
C PHE A 9 0.78 -5.41 2.27
N GLU A 10 0.41 -6.63 1.86
CA GLU A 10 -0.80 -6.84 1.10
C GLU A 10 -2.02 -6.88 2.03
N VAL A 11 -3.13 -6.28 1.60
CA VAL A 11 -4.39 -6.20 2.33
C VAL A 11 -5.57 -6.52 1.40
N ASP A 12 -6.64 -7.09 1.96
CA ASP A 12 -7.84 -7.45 1.19
C ASP A 12 -8.63 -6.20 0.70
N ASP A 13 -8.75 -5.20 1.57
CA ASP A 13 -9.44 -3.93 1.29
C ASP A 13 -8.58 -2.75 1.78
N LEU A 14 -8.05 -1.99 0.83
CA LEU A 14 -7.18 -0.85 1.13
C LEU A 14 -7.94 0.30 1.80
N ALA A 15 -9.19 0.55 1.40
CA ALA A 15 -9.99 1.65 1.96
C ALA A 15 -10.28 1.40 3.45
N GLU A 16 -10.60 0.16 3.79
CA GLU A 16 -10.80 -0.26 5.17
C GLU A 16 -9.49 -0.25 5.97
N ALA A 17 -8.37 -0.68 5.36
CA ALA A 17 -7.07 -0.74 6.03
C ALA A 17 -6.49 0.64 6.38
N ILE A 18 -6.79 1.68 5.60
CA ILE A 18 -6.29 3.04 5.84
C ILE A 18 -7.22 3.92 6.70
N ARG A 19 -8.44 3.47 6.99
CA ARG A 19 -9.53 4.30 7.55
C ARG A 19 -9.14 5.07 8.81
N ASP A 20 -8.41 4.42 9.71
CA ASP A 20 -7.99 4.96 11.01
C ASP A 20 -6.45 5.17 11.08
N GLN A 21 -5.80 5.21 9.91
CA GLN A 21 -4.35 5.36 9.79
C GLN A 21 -3.97 6.78 9.37
N LYS A 22 -2.76 7.20 9.74
CA LYS A 22 -2.17 8.43 9.23
C LYS A 22 -1.62 8.20 7.81
N VAL A 23 -2.44 8.49 6.80
CA VAL A 23 -2.04 8.42 5.40
C VAL A 23 -1.05 9.55 5.07
N ILE A 24 0.13 9.18 4.57
CA ILE A 24 1.20 10.11 4.16
C ILE A 24 1.37 10.17 2.64
N ILE A 25 0.93 9.12 1.92
CA ILE A 25 0.74 9.15 0.46
C ILE A 25 -0.63 8.55 0.17
N ALA A 26 -1.47 9.33 -0.51
CA ALA A 26 -2.83 8.93 -0.84
C ALA A 26 -2.86 7.70 -1.75
N PRO A 27 -3.96 6.91 -1.70
CA PRO A 27 -4.15 5.79 -2.61
C PRO A 27 -3.98 6.21 -4.08
N ASP A 28 -3.13 5.50 -4.81
CA ASP A 28 -2.97 5.61 -6.26
C ASP A 28 -3.13 4.23 -6.91
N ILE A 29 -3.49 4.20 -8.20
CA ILE A 29 -3.73 2.97 -8.96
C ILE A 29 -2.54 2.70 -9.91
N PRO A 30 -1.46 2.05 -9.43
CA PRO A 30 -0.44 1.52 -10.32
C PRO A 30 -0.99 0.33 -11.14
N SER A 31 -0.23 -0.10 -12.14
CA SER A 31 -0.58 -1.21 -13.04
C SER A 31 -0.77 -2.58 -12.36
N THR A 32 -0.53 -2.68 -11.05
CA THR A 32 -0.50 -3.92 -10.27
C THR A 32 -1.48 -3.98 -9.11
N GLY A 33 -2.27 -2.93 -8.85
CA GLY A 33 -3.16 -2.85 -7.70
C GLY A 33 -3.43 -1.42 -7.28
N VAL A 34 -3.99 -1.22 -6.09
CA VAL A 34 -4.10 0.10 -5.45
C VAL A 34 -3.12 0.14 -4.28
N VAL A 35 -2.34 1.21 -4.15
CA VAL A 35 -1.31 1.35 -3.10
C VAL A 35 -1.46 2.65 -2.33
N ALA A 36 -1.21 2.62 -1.02
CA ALA A 36 -1.13 3.81 -0.18
C ALA A 36 0.03 3.69 0.81
N MET A 37 0.52 4.81 1.32
CA MET A 37 1.55 4.81 2.35
C MET A 37 1.00 5.44 3.63
N ILE A 38 1.18 4.73 4.74
CA ILE A 38 0.78 5.17 6.09
C ILE A 38 2.02 5.36 6.97
N GLU A 39 1.89 6.17 8.02
CA GLU A 39 2.90 6.27 9.08
C GLU A 39 2.58 5.32 10.22
N VAL A 40 3.53 4.44 10.55
CA VAL A 40 3.49 3.58 11.74
C VAL A 40 4.70 3.89 12.59
N ASN A 41 4.49 4.44 13.79
CA ASN A 41 5.57 4.83 14.71
C ASN A 41 6.66 5.72 14.07
N GLY A 42 6.26 6.64 13.18
CA GLY A 42 7.18 7.54 12.48
C GLY A 42 7.89 6.93 11.27
N ALA A 43 7.64 5.66 10.95
CA ALA A 43 8.16 5.00 9.75
C ALA A 43 7.08 4.87 8.65
N PRO A 44 7.45 5.01 7.37
CA PRO A 44 6.54 4.76 6.25
C PRO A 44 6.32 3.25 6.08
N VAL A 45 5.05 2.85 5.96
CA VAL A 45 4.62 1.49 5.61
C VAL A 45 3.70 1.56 4.41
N GLU A 46 4.01 0.79 3.37
CA GLU A 46 3.18 0.67 2.19
C GLU A 46 2.10 -0.39 2.40
N LEU A 47 0.86 -0.07 2.05
CA LEU A 47 -0.25 -1.00 1.99
C LEU A 47 -0.68 -1.13 0.53
N MET A 48 -0.89 -2.37 0.09
CA MET A 48 -1.26 -2.68 -1.29
C MET A 48 -2.43 -3.65 -1.33
N GLN A 49 -3.41 -3.37 -2.18
CA GLN A 49 -4.44 -4.32 -2.54
C GLN A 49 -4.18 -4.78 -3.98
N ILE A 50 -3.94 -6.08 -4.15
CA ILE A 50 -3.64 -6.69 -5.45
C ILE A 50 -4.90 -7.39 -5.96
N ASP A 51 -5.17 -7.25 -7.26
CA ASP A 51 -6.12 -8.12 -7.94
C ASP A 51 -5.38 -9.38 -8.45
N HIS A 52 -5.46 -10.49 -7.72
CA HIS A 52 -4.86 -11.77 -8.11
C HIS A 52 -5.49 -12.40 -9.37
N LEU A 53 -6.67 -11.95 -9.82
CA LEU A 53 -7.20 -12.39 -11.12
C LEU A 53 -6.39 -11.77 -12.27
N VAL A 54 -5.84 -10.58 -12.05
CA VAL A 54 -4.98 -9.85 -12.97
C VAL A 54 -3.51 -10.25 -12.80
N ARG A 55 -3.01 -10.31 -11.56
CA ARG A 55 -1.65 -10.73 -11.19
C ARG A 55 -1.63 -12.15 -10.63
N LYS A 56 -1.65 -13.13 -11.54
CA LYS A 56 -1.63 -14.57 -11.19
C LYS A 56 -0.26 -15.07 -10.74
N ASP A 57 0.78 -14.25 -10.89
CA ASP A 57 2.18 -14.53 -10.57
C ASP A 57 2.56 -14.19 -9.12
N LEU A 58 1.63 -13.59 -8.37
CA LEU A 58 1.75 -13.21 -6.97
C LEU A 58 0.81 -14.07 -6.11
#